data_AF-A0A5B9QBU0-F1
#
_entry.id   AF-A0A5B9QBU0-F1
#
_cell.length_a   1.000
_cell.length_b   1.000
_cell.length_c   1.000
_cell.angle_alpha   90.00
_cell.angle_beta   90.00
_cell.angle_gamma   90.00
#
_symmetry.space_group_name_H-M   'P 1'
#
loop_
_entity.id
_entity.type
_entity.pdbx_description
1 polymer ?
#
loop_
_entity_poly.entity_id
_entity_poly.type
_entity_poly.pdbx_seq_one_letter_code
_entity_poly.pdbx_strand_id
1 'polypeptide(L)'
;MRRIMLFFSGAVFGGALIYFAMNFHVIRSREGFDLVPKVHPQLTTTYADIREFQVSDWANNAEIAAALVQANRKDLLDNALNDTLDQGIDRLLNRDSR
;
A
#
# COMPACT_ATOMS: atom_id res chain seq x y z
N MET A 1 -41.11 8.64 -8.35
CA MET A 1 -40.18 8.91 -7.23
C MET A 1 -39.14 7.80 -7.02
N ARG A 2 -39.50 6.51 -6.95
CA ARG A 2 -38.56 5.38 -6.72
C ARG A 2 -37.32 5.34 -7.64
N ARG A 3 -37.47 5.63 -8.94
CA ARG A 3 -36.35 5.64 -9.91
C ARG A 3 -35.34 6.76 -9.64
N ILE A 4 -35.82 7.93 -9.22
CA ILE A 4 -34.98 9.08 -8.89
C ILE A 4 -34.22 8.83 -7.59
N MET A 5 -34.88 8.23 -6.58
CA MET A 5 -34.21 7.80 -5.35
C MET A 5 -33.10 6.78 -5.62
N LEU A 6 -33.35 5.78 -6.47
CA LEU A 6 -32.34 4.79 -6.89
C LEU A 6 -31.15 5.44 -7.59
N PHE A 7 -31.40 6.45 -8.44
CA PHE A 7 -30.34 7.21 -9.11
C PHE A 7 -29.47 7.95 -8.09
N PHE A 8 -30.07 8.73 -7.18
CA PHE A 8 -29.32 9.46 -6.16
C PHE A 8 -28.59 8.54 -5.19
N SER A 9 -29.18 7.41 -4.79
CA SER A 9 -28.47 6.43 -3.96
C SER A 9 -27.25 5.86 -4.69
N GLY A 10 -27.37 5.59 -6.00
CA GLY A 10 -26.23 5.16 -6.81
C GLY A 10 -25.16 6.24 -6.94
N ALA A 11 -25.56 7.51 -7.12
CA ALA A 11 -24.63 8.63 -7.20
C ALA A 11 -23.88 8.87 -5.89
N VAL A 12 -24.57 8.83 -4.75
CA VAL A 12 -23.94 8.95 -3.42
C VAL A 12 -23.00 7.78 -3.17
N PHE A 13 -23.43 6.55 -3.49
CA PHE A 13 -22.60 5.37 -3.33
C PHE A 13 -21.34 5.43 -4.19
N GLY A 14 -21.47 5.80 -5.47
CA GLY A 14 -20.32 5.98 -6.37
C GLY A 14 -19.39 7.09 -5.90
N GLY A 15 -19.94 8.22 -5.45
CA GLY A 15 -19.16 9.32 -4.88
C GLY A 15 -18.38 8.91 -3.63
N ALA A 16 -19.01 8.16 -2.73
CA ALA A 16 -18.35 7.62 -1.54
C ALA A 16 -17.22 6.65 -1.90
N LEU A 17 -17.41 5.83 -2.94
CA LEU A 17 -16.42 4.86 -3.41
C LEU A 17 -15.18 5.58 -4.00
N ILE A 18 -15.39 6.60 -4.84
CA ILE A 18 -14.29 7.42 -5.37
C ILE A 18 -13.58 8.18 -4.25
N TYR A 19 -14.33 8.76 -3.32
CA TYR A 19 -13.75 9.44 -2.16
C TYR A 19 -12.85 8.49 -1.36
N PHE A 20 -13.31 7.27 -1.11
CA PHE A 20 -12.51 6.27 -0.40
C PHE A 20 -11.25 5.89 -1.18
N ALA A 21 -11.36 5.62 -2.49
CA ALA A 21 -10.22 5.32 -3.34
C ALA A 21 -9.18 6.46 -3.42
N MET A 22 -9.65 7.71 -3.33
CA MET A 22 -8.78 8.88 -3.32
C MET A 22 -8.07 9.11 -1.98
N ASN A 23 -8.67 8.71 -0.86
CA ASN A 23 -8.15 9.02 0.47
C ASN A 23 -7.48 7.84 1.18
N PHE A 24 -7.62 6.61 0.66
CA PHE A 24 -7.00 5.43 1.25
C PHE A 24 -6.21 4.62 0.23
N HIS A 25 -5.08 4.07 0.69
CA HIS A 25 -4.31 3.02 0.05
C HIS A 25 -4.69 1.68 0.65
N VAL A 26 -4.88 0.67 -0.20
CA VAL A 26 -4.93 -0.72 0.22
C VAL A 26 -3.53 -1.30 0.04
N ILE A 27 -2.86 -1.55 1.15
CA ILE A 27 -1.52 -2.11 1.19
C ILE A 27 -1.64 -3.60 1.47
N ARG A 28 -1.07 -4.42 0.61
CA ARG A 28 -0.94 -5.85 0.87
C ARG A 28 0.42 -6.12 1.49
N SER A 29 0.39 -6.51 2.76
CA SER A 29 1.54 -6.99 3.52
C SER A 29 1.53 -8.53 3.56
N ARG A 30 2.55 -9.14 4.17
CA ARG A 30 2.58 -10.61 4.35
C ARG A 30 1.52 -11.09 5.33
N GLU A 31 1.13 -10.23 6.27
CA GLU A 31 0.17 -10.53 7.33
C GLU A 31 -1.28 -10.31 6.87
N GLY A 32 -1.52 -9.47 5.86
CA GLY A 32 -2.84 -9.26 5.32
C GLY A 32 -3.01 -8.00 4.46
N PHE A 33 -4.21 -7.42 4.51
CA PHE A 33 -4.54 -6.17 3.85
C PHE A 33 -4.67 -5.06 4.89
N ASP A 34 -3.92 -3.99 4.67
CA ASP A 34 -3.87 -2.81 5.53
C ASP A 34 -4.40 -1.59 4.78
N LEU A 35 -5.33 -0.88 5.42
CA LEU A 35 -5.86 0.38 4.90
C LEU A 35 -5.08 1.54 5.51
N VAL A 36 -4.39 2.29 4.66
CA VAL A 36 -3.53 3.40 5.08
C VAL A 36 -4.01 4.70 4.43
N PRO A 37 -4.31 5.75 5.21
CA PRO A 37 -4.73 7.02 4.64
C PRO A 37 -3.62 7.63 3.77
N LYS A 38 -3.98 8.23 2.62
CA LYS A 38 -3.04 8.91 1.73
C LYS A 38 -2.65 10.26 2.34
N VAL A 39 -1.41 10.69 2.12
CA VAL A 39 -0.94 12.04 2.49
C VAL A 39 -1.64 13.11 1.63
N HIS A 40 -1.84 12.80 0.35
CA HIS A 40 -2.55 13.65 -0.59
C HIS A 40 -3.69 12.87 -1.26
N PRO A 41 -4.87 13.49 -1.48
CA PRO A 41 -5.97 12.81 -2.17
C PRO A 41 -5.65 12.61 -3.65
N GLN A 42 -5.42 11.36 -4.07
CA GLN A 42 -5.07 11.01 -5.45
C GLN A 42 -5.68 9.68 -5.85
N LEU A 43 -6.04 9.50 -7.13
CA LEU A 43 -6.49 8.18 -7.63
C LEU A 43 -5.34 7.24 -7.97
N THR A 44 -4.12 7.76 -8.10
CA THR A 44 -2.95 6.93 -8.33
C THR A 44 -2.68 6.05 -7.10
N THR A 45 -2.06 4.90 -7.37
CA THR A 45 -1.44 4.06 -6.34
C THR A 45 -2.42 3.48 -5.31
N THR A 46 -3.72 3.41 -5.61
CA THR A 46 -4.79 2.94 -4.69
C THR A 46 -4.54 1.54 -4.11
N TYR A 47 -3.77 0.71 -4.81
CA TYR A 47 -3.30 -0.59 -4.31
C TYR A 47 -1.77 -0.67 -4.42
N ALA A 48 -1.14 -1.16 -3.36
CA ALA A 48 0.30 -1.40 -3.31
C ALA A 48 0.60 -2.75 -2.67
N ASP A 49 1.41 -3.55 -3.34
CA ASP A 49 1.88 -4.83 -2.81
C ASP A 49 3.32 -4.67 -2.33
N ILE A 50 3.50 -4.63 -1.02
CA ILE A 50 4.81 -4.36 -0.40
C ILE A 50 5.55 -5.64 0.00
N ARG A 51 5.00 -6.83 -0.31
CA ARG A 51 5.56 -8.11 0.14
C ARG A 51 6.94 -8.42 -0.44
N GLU A 52 7.21 -7.93 -1.64
CA GLU A 52 8.47 -8.15 -2.37
C GLU A 52 9.20 -6.83 -2.65
N PHE A 53 8.81 -5.73 -1.99
CA PHE A 53 9.41 -4.43 -2.21
C PHE A 53 10.89 -4.44 -1.83
N GLN A 54 11.74 -4.07 -2.77
CA GLN A 54 13.15 -3.80 -2.52
C GLN A 54 13.39 -2.33 -2.17
N VAL A 55 14.59 -2.02 -1.67
CA VAL A 55 14.99 -0.64 -1.33
C VAL A 55 14.78 0.33 -2.51
N SER A 56 15.01 -0.12 -3.74
CA SER A 56 14.75 0.66 -4.96
C SER A 56 13.26 0.94 -5.19
N ASP A 57 12.38 0.01 -4.83
CA ASP A 57 10.94 0.15 -5.01
C ASP A 57 10.36 1.17 -4.02
N TRP A 58 10.90 1.22 -2.80
CA TRP A 58 10.60 2.27 -1.83
C TRP A 58 11.04 3.65 -2.30
N ALA A 59 12.20 3.76 -2.96
CA ALA A 59 12.65 5.02 -3.55
C ALA A 59 11.72 5.48 -4.68
N ASN A 60 11.27 4.54 -5.53
CA ASN A 60 10.31 4.82 -6.61
C ASN A 60 8.89 5.14 -6.09
N ASN A 61 8.55 4.70 -4.88
CA ASN A 61 7.25 4.88 -4.26
C ASN A 61 7.36 5.62 -2.90
N ALA A 62 8.15 6.69 -2.87
CA ALA A 62 8.41 7.47 -1.65
C ALA A 62 7.12 7.98 -0.98
N GLU A 63 6.05 8.19 -1.75
CA GLU A 63 4.75 8.61 -1.22
C GLU A 63 4.10 7.53 -0.32
N ILE A 64 4.24 6.24 -0.67
CA ILE A 64 3.72 5.13 0.13
C ILE A 64 4.48 5.04 1.45
N ALA A 65 5.80 5.20 1.41
CA ALA A 65 6.62 5.25 2.61
C ALA A 65 6.22 6.42 3.53
N ALA A 66 5.99 7.60 2.97
CA ALA A 66 5.52 8.76 3.73
C ALA A 66 4.13 8.52 4.36
N ALA A 67 3.20 7.90 3.61
CA ALA A 67 1.87 7.54 4.11
C ALA A 67 1.94 6.53 5.26
N LEU A 68 2.78 5.50 5.15
CA LEU A 68 2.99 4.51 6.20
C LEU A 68 3.57 5.14 7.48
N VAL A 69 4.56 6.02 7.35
CA VAL A 69 5.14 6.74 8.49
C VAL A 69 4.09 7.64 9.16
N GLN A 70 3.29 8.36 8.38
CA GLN A 70 2.23 9.23 8.89
C GLN A 70 1.11 8.44 9.59
N ALA A 71 0.78 7.26 9.07
CA ALA A 71 -0.20 6.35 9.67
C ALA A 71 0.35 5.55 10.86
N ASN A 72 1.58 5.84 11.31
CA ASN A 72 2.28 5.14 12.38
C ASN A 72 2.44 3.62 12.11
N ARG A 73 2.50 3.23 10.83
CA ARG A 73 2.69 1.85 10.36
C ARG A 73 4.15 1.57 9.99
N LYS A 74 5.07 1.94 10.88
CA LYS A 74 6.53 1.73 10.69
C LYS A 74 6.92 0.25 10.74
N ASP A 75 6.13 -0.56 11.43
CA ASP A 75 6.19 -2.02 11.44
C ASP A 75 6.22 -2.63 10.02
N LEU A 76 5.42 -2.07 9.10
CA LEU A 76 5.38 -2.54 7.72
C LEU A 76 6.63 -2.16 6.90
N LEU A 77 7.31 -1.07 7.26
CA LEU A 77 8.61 -0.71 6.66
C LEU A 77 9.72 -1.63 7.18
N ASP A 78 9.79 -1.85 8.49
CA ASP A 78 10.86 -2.62 9.11
C ASP A 78 10.84 -4.09 8.64
N ASN A 79 9.64 -4.68 8.49
CA ASN A 79 9.49 -6.04 7.96
C ASN A 79 10.00 -6.16 6.51
N ALA A 80 9.73 -5.16 5.66
CA ALA A 80 10.21 -5.16 4.28
C ALA A 80 11.75 -4.98 4.17
N LEU A 81 12.33 -4.19 5.08
CA LEU A 81 13.78 -3.98 5.14
C LEU A 81 14.53 -5.21 5.68
N ASN A 82 13.96 -5.91 6.67
CA ASN A 82 14.55 -7.15 7.19
C ASN A 82 14.53 -8.26 6.13
N ASP A 83 13.41 -8.42 5.41
CA ASP A 83 13.29 -9.42 4.33
C ASP A 83 14.31 -9.22 3.20
N THR A 84 14.62 -7.96 2.86
CA THR A 84 15.63 -7.66 1.83
C THR A 84 17.04 -7.96 2.31
N LEU A 85 17.32 -7.75 3.61
CA LEU A 85 18.59 -8.11 4.22
C LEU A 85 18.79 -9.63 4.23
N ASP A 86 17.79 -10.38 4.69
CA ASP A 86 17.83 -11.84 4.79
C ASP A 86 18.03 -12.49 3.41
N GLN A 87 17.30 -12.02 2.40
CA GLN A 87 17.51 -12.46 1.01
C GLN A 87 18.91 -12.12 0.47
N GLY A 88 19.50 -11.01 0.91
CA GLY A 88 20.87 -10.63 0.56
C GLY A 88 21.91 -11.55 1.18
N ILE A 89 21.75 -11.87 2.47
CA ILE A 89 22.62 -12.78 3.21
C ILE A 89 22.54 -14.20 2.63
N ASP A 90 21.34 -14.72 2.39
CA ASP A 90 21.15 -16.07 1.82
C ASP A 90 21.83 -16.23 0.45
N ARG A 91 21.79 -15.18 -0.40
CA ARG A 91 22.47 -15.20 -1.70
C ARG A 91 23.99 -15.23 -1.57
N LEU A 92 24.55 -14.54 -0.59
CA LEU A 92 25.99 -14.52 -0.33
C LEU A 92 26.46 -15.87 0.24
N LEU A 93 25.73 -16.38 1.24
CA LEU A 93 26.04 -17.68 1.85
C LEU A 93 25.94 -18.83 0.85
N ASN A 94 24.93 -18.83 -0.03
CA ASN A 94 24.76 -19.88 -1.04
C ASN A 94 25.77 -19.78 -2.21
N ARG A 95 26.41 -18.61 -2.38
CA ARG A 95 27.40 -18.38 -3.44
C ARG A 95 28.80 -18.91 -3.09
N ASP A 96 29.13 -18.98 -1.80
CA ASP A 96 30.42 -19.51 -1.33
C ASP A 96 30.41 -21.05 -1.14
N SER A 97 29.26 -21.70 -1.33
CA SER A 97 29.08 -23.17 -1.23
C SER A 97 29.17 -23.92 -2.57
N ARG A 98 29.78 -23.32 -3.61
CA ARG A 98 30.11 -23.95 -4.91
C ARG A 98 31.58 -23.80 -5.24
#